data_AF-A0A955JW15-F1
#
_entry.id   AF-A0A955JW15-F1
#
_cell.length_a   1.000
_cell.length_b   1.000
_cell.length_c   1.000
_cell.angle_alpha   90.00
_cell.angle_beta   90.00
_cell.angle_gamma   90.00
#
_symmetry.space_group_name_H-M   'P 1'
#
loop_
_entity.id
_entity.type
_entity.pdbx_description
1 polymer ?
#
loop_
_entity_poly.entity_id
_entity_poly.type
_entity_poly.pdbx_seq_one_letter_code
_entity_poly.pdbx_strand_id
1 'polypeptide(L)'
;VDFSSLQKDGAASVSGVRAYDMALRLQYDDVKVENVCTDLKAALRQFNRENKSKPKRIFCTYTAMLAIRKELGKTLKMESEK
;
A
#
# COMPACT_ATOMS: atom_id res chain seq x y z
N VAL A 1 6.98 15.08 -6.82
CA VAL A 1 5.82 14.61 -6.03
C VAL A 1 6.04 15.10 -4.61
N ASP A 2 5.04 15.77 -4.05
CA ASP A 2 5.04 16.29 -2.69
C ASP A 2 4.39 15.26 -1.74
N PHE A 3 5.07 14.92 -0.63
CA PHE A 3 4.61 13.96 0.36
C PHE A 3 4.20 14.61 1.70
N SER A 4 4.16 15.94 1.79
CA SER A 4 3.85 16.68 3.02
C SER A 4 2.52 16.23 3.67
N SER A 5 1.52 15.88 2.86
CA SER A 5 0.23 15.37 3.36
C SER A 5 0.31 14.05 4.14
N LEU A 6 1.41 13.30 4.01
CA LEU A 6 1.64 12.03 4.69
C LEU A 6 2.48 12.17 5.95
N GLN A 7 3.10 13.32 6.22
CA GLN A 7 3.99 13.48 7.38
C GLN A 7 3.28 13.24 8.71
N LYS A 8 2.01 13.64 8.81
CA LYS A 8 1.23 13.50 10.05
C LYS A 8 0.96 12.04 10.42
N ASP A 9 0.51 11.24 9.46
CA ASP A 9 0.01 9.88 9.71
C ASP A 9 0.99 8.79 9.25
N GLY A 10 1.97 9.13 8.43
CA GLY A 10 2.93 8.21 7.84
C GLY A 10 2.34 7.31 6.75
N ALA A 11 3.14 6.32 6.35
CA ALA A 11 2.74 5.25 5.44
C ALA A 11 2.83 3.90 6.16
N ALA A 12 1.68 3.23 6.31
CA ALA A 12 1.63 1.90 6.93
C ALA A 12 2.39 0.84 6.13
N SER A 13 2.47 0.99 4.80
CA SER A 13 3.25 0.06 3.97
C SER A 13 3.72 0.71 2.67
N VAL A 14 4.95 0.39 2.26
CA VAL A 14 5.52 0.69 0.95
C VAL A 14 5.84 -0.64 0.26
N SER A 15 5.38 -0.82 -0.98
CA SER A 15 5.60 -2.08 -1.71
C SER A 15 5.92 -1.95 -3.19
N GLY A 16 6.33 -3.09 -3.77
CA GLY A 16 6.68 -3.23 -5.18
C GLY A 16 8.18 -3.33 -5.42
N VAL A 17 8.56 -3.45 -6.69
CA VAL A 17 9.97 -3.71 -7.09
C VAL A 17 10.94 -2.64 -6.57
N ARG A 18 10.49 -1.39 -6.44
CA ARG A 18 11.29 -0.27 -5.90
C ARG A 18 10.90 0.15 -4.49
N ALA A 19 10.41 -0.79 -3.67
CA ALA A 19 9.93 -0.48 -2.32
C ALA A 19 10.99 0.21 -1.46
N TYR A 20 12.26 -0.25 -1.54
CA TYR A 20 13.36 0.34 -0.78
C TYR A 20 13.68 1.77 -1.21
N ASP A 21 13.77 2.05 -2.51
CA ASP A 21 13.98 3.41 -3.03
C ASP A 21 12.86 4.35 -2.56
N MET A 22 11.64 3.84 -2.56
CA MET A 22 10.47 4.62 -2.20
C MET A 22 10.38 4.84 -0.68
N ALA A 23 10.81 3.88 0.12
CA ALA A 23 10.95 4.06 1.56
C ALA A 23 12.01 5.13 1.89
N LEU A 24 13.18 5.07 1.24
CA LEU A 24 14.24 6.06 1.43
C LEU A 24 13.77 7.47 1.02
N ARG A 25 13.08 7.58 -0.11
CA ARG A 25 12.55 8.87 -0.57
C ARG A 25 11.49 9.44 0.39
N LEU A 26 10.67 8.61 1.03
CA LEU A 26 9.71 9.06 2.06
C LEU A 26 10.42 9.51 3.34
N GLN A 27 11.49 8.82 3.73
CA GLN A 27 12.31 9.22 4.88
C GLN A 27 12.93 10.60 4.70
N TYR A 28 13.36 10.97 3.49
CA TYR A 28 13.87 12.32 3.21
C TYR A 28 12.83 13.43 3.40
N ASP A 29 11.53 13.11 3.34
CA ASP A 29 10.44 14.05 3.61
C ASP A 29 9.86 13.84 5.02
N ASP A 30 10.60 13.21 5.94
CA ASP A 30 10.19 12.89 7.32
C ASP A 30 8.87 12.09 7.42
N VAL A 31 8.53 11.33 6.38
CA VAL A 31 7.36 10.45 6.37
C VAL A 31 7.75 9.10 6.95
N LYS A 32 7.21 8.77 8.13
CA LYS A 32 7.40 7.46 8.78
C LYS A 32 6.83 6.35 7.90
N VAL A 33 7.62 5.29 7.69
CA VAL A 33 7.19 4.06 6.99
C VAL A 33 7.21 2.90 7.97
N GLU A 34 6.08 2.22 8.15
CA GLU A 34 5.97 1.12 9.13
C GLU A 34 6.47 -0.22 8.56
N ASN A 35 6.19 -0.50 7.29
CA ASN A 35 6.56 -1.75 6.65
C ASN A 35 7.03 -1.53 5.21
N VAL A 36 8.13 -2.18 4.82
CA VAL A 36 8.66 -2.16 3.45
C VAL A 36 8.71 -3.59 2.92
N CYS A 37 8.01 -3.86 1.83
CA CYS A 37 7.90 -5.22 1.28
C CYS A 37 7.94 -5.21 -0.24
N THR A 38 8.86 -5.94 -0.86
CA THR A 38 8.96 -5.97 -2.33
C THR A 38 7.82 -6.74 -3.01
N ASP A 39 7.20 -7.70 -2.32
CA ASP A 39 6.01 -8.42 -2.80
C ASP A 39 4.74 -7.60 -2.54
N LEU A 40 4.24 -6.96 -3.60
CA LEU A 40 3.01 -6.18 -3.59
C LEU A 40 1.78 -6.97 -3.11
N LYS A 41 1.67 -8.26 -3.47
CA LYS A 41 0.49 -9.06 -3.11
C LYS A 41 0.52 -9.45 -1.64
N ALA A 42 1.69 -9.83 -1.13
CA ALA A 42 1.87 -10.11 0.29
C ALA A 42 1.60 -8.85 1.12
N ALA A 43 2.17 -7.72 0.73
CA ALA A 43 1.97 -6.43 1.38
C ALA A 43 0.49 -6.01 1.38
N LEU A 44 -0.22 -6.13 0.25
CA LEU A 44 -1.64 -5.78 0.16
C LEU A 44 -2.51 -6.65 1.07
N ARG A 45 -2.24 -7.97 1.13
CA ARG A 45 -2.96 -8.88 2.03
C ARG A 45 -2.72 -8.52 3.50
N GLN A 46 -1.47 -8.22 3.86
CA GLN A 46 -1.12 -7.79 5.22
C GLN A 46 -1.80 -6.46 5.57
N PHE A 47 -1.66 -5.45 4.72
CA PHE A 47 -2.26 -4.13 4.89
C PHE A 47 -3.78 -4.21 5.08
N ASN A 48 -4.47 -5.03 4.29
CA ASN A 48 -5.91 -5.25 4.43
C ASN A 48 -6.30 -5.93 5.75
N ARG A 49 -5.50 -6.87 6.25
CA ARG A 49 -5.76 -7.55 7.53
C ARG A 49 -5.56 -6.63 8.73
N GLU A 50 -4.52 -5.79 8.70
CA GLU A 50 -4.15 -4.92 9.82
C GLU A 50 -5.04 -3.66 9.91
N ASN A 51 -5.61 -3.21 8.79
CA ASN A 51 -6.35 -1.95 8.72
C ASN A 51 -7.85 -2.12 8.41
N LYS A 52 -8.49 -3.21 8.87
CA LYS A 52 -9.88 -3.56 8.52
C LYS A 52 -10.87 -2.39 8.70
N SER A 53 -10.86 -1.76 9.87
CA SER A 53 -11.86 -0.74 10.26
C SER A 53 -11.50 0.70 9.89
N LYS A 54 -10.41 0.91 9.16
CA LYS A 54 -9.96 2.25 8.75
C LYS A 54 -10.20 2.47 7.25
N PRO A 55 -10.55 3.70 6.82
CA PRO A 55 -10.48 4.08 5.42
C PRO A 55 -9.06 3.86 4.89
N LYS A 56 -8.94 3.20 3.72
CA LYS A 56 -7.65 2.85 3.13
C LYS A 56 -7.40 3.72 1.90
N ARG A 57 -6.22 4.32 1.83
CA ARG A 57 -5.78 5.08 0.65
C ARG A 57 -4.50 4.45 0.11
N ILE A 58 -4.50 4.12 -1.18
CA ILE A 58 -3.35 3.48 -1.83
C ILE A 58 -2.88 4.39 -2.97
N PHE A 59 -1.63 4.85 -2.87
CA PHE A 59 -0.93 5.54 -3.95
C PHE A 59 -0.10 4.50 -4.71
N CYS A 60 -0.31 4.38 -6.01
CA CYS A 60 0.36 3.35 -6.81
C CYS A 60 0.62 3.85 -8.23
N THR A 61 1.67 3.29 -8.85
CA THR A 61 1.88 3.44 -10.29
C THR A 61 0.83 2.65 -11.05
N TYR A 62 0.71 2.92 -12.35
CA TYR A 62 -0.28 2.27 -13.20
C TYR A 62 -0.24 0.73 -13.14
N THR A 63 0.95 0.13 -13.27
CA THR A 63 1.08 -1.34 -13.26
C THR A 63 0.79 -1.94 -11.89
N ALA A 64 1.21 -1.27 -10.81
CA ALA A 64 0.86 -1.67 -9.45
C ALA A 64 -0.66 -1.58 -9.22
N MET A 65 -1.32 -0.53 -9.72
CA MET A 65 -2.78 -0.37 -9.65
C MET A 65 -3.51 -1.54 -10.30
N LEU A 66 -3.09 -1.97 -11.50
CA LEU A 66 -3.70 -3.12 -12.18
C LEU A 66 -3.56 -4.41 -11.37
N ALA A 67 -2.38 -4.64 -10.77
CA ALA A 67 -2.14 -5.80 -9.91
C ALA A 67 -3.02 -5.76 -8.65
N ILE A 68 -3.10 -4.60 -7.99
CA ILE A 68 -3.94 -4.39 -6.80
C ILE A 68 -5.40 -4.64 -7.14
N ARG A 69 -5.92 -4.03 -8.22
CA ARG A 69 -7.31 -4.18 -8.65
C ARG A 69 -7.64 -5.63 -8.96
N LYS A 70 -6.73 -6.38 -9.59
CA LYS A 70 -6.88 -7.82 -9.85
C LYS A 70 -6.96 -8.62 -8.54
N GLU A 71 -6.11 -8.34 -7.56
CA GLU A 71 -6.12 -9.06 -6.28
C GLU A 71 -7.34 -8.70 -5.40
N LEU A 72 -7.74 -7.43 -5.36
CA LEU A 72 -8.96 -7.00 -4.65
C LEU A 72 -10.22 -7.59 -5.27
N GLY A 73 -10.28 -7.69 -6.61
CA GLY A 73 -11.40 -8.31 -7.31
C GLY A 73 -11.63 -9.79 -6.95
N LYS A 74 -10.58 -10.53 -6.59
CA LYS A 74 -10.72 -11.92 -6.09
C LYS A 74 -11.40 -11.95 -4.72
N THR A 75 -11.11 -10.98 -3.87
CA THR A 75 -11.64 -10.92 -2.51
C THR A 75 -13.12 -10.51 -2.53
N LEU A 76 -13.46 -9.51 -3.35
CA LEU A 76 -14.85 -9.04 -3.53
C LEU A 76 -15.77 -10.09 -4.16
N LYS A 77 -15.26 -10.92 -5.09
CA LYS A 77 -16.03 -12.02 -5.66
C LYS A 77 -16.47 -13.05 -4.61
N MET A 78 -15.62 -13.34 -3.62
CA MET A 78 -15.97 -14.30 -2.56
C MET A 78 -17.06 -13.79 -1.60
N GLU A 79 -17.25 -12.47 -1.47
CA GLU A 79 -18.34 -11.89 -0.66
C GLU A 79 -19.67 -11.84 -1.43
N SER A 80 -19.64 -11.90 -2.77
CA SER A 80 -20.85 -11.87 -3.61
C SER A 80 -21.46 -13.25 -3.87
N GLU A 81 -20.76 -14.33 -3.50
CA GLU A 81 -21.19 -15.73 -3.62
C GLU A 81 -21.63 -16.33 -2.27
N LYS A 82 -21.86 -15.50 -1.25
CA LYS A 82 -22.41 -15.89 0.05
C LYS A 82 -23.80 -15.34 0.29
#